data_AF-A0A7J2KA47-F1
#
_entry.id   AF-A0A7J2KA47-F1
#
_cell.length_a   1.000
_cell.length_b   1.000
_cell.length_c   1.000
_cell.angle_alpha   90.00
_cell.angle_beta   90.00
_cell.angle_gamma   90.00
#
_symmetry.space_group_name_H-M   'P 1'
#
loop_
_entity.id
_entity.type
_entity.pdbx_description
1 polymer ?
#
loop_
_entity_poly.entity_id
_entity_poly.type
_entity_poly.pdbx_seq_one_letter_code
_entity_poly.pdbx_strand_id
1 'polypeptide(L)'
;MKEIEFKSGLTWRAFLGIMYSATILMPAAIFTYLMTGTNLLGTFSFPVAGFVAALFFTELARIFGKPLTQQEVTIIWGASLIAVEAISVQIFMGFYFRSLYPGTWFFKIGGVPLPQLIPNWFAPPPTSPVIRLRTFFHLDWSLPIIVNTLGLFLFYRVLHCLFGILCYQISAIAERLPFPVQQVAADICITMTKRQENKIRVLSVTSIIAAAYSFIVYFIPYVFQIKTIPVPWIDLNKSIELFIPGASLGIGTDAIMLAIGMILPLKIAVNIFVGSFAAYFIGNHILFRIGLFPDWRPGMNCALAFQRSVLRFWVFPQIGLGIAAGLVPILMHPKIVVSALASLKGAEKTSGALFSYKILILGIIVTSAIIVIMNTWLTGCSPLIFIGL
;
A
#
# COMPACT_ATOMS: atom_id res chain seq x y z
N MET A 1 28.87 18.58 -14.98
CA MET A 1 27.92 17.46 -15.04
C MET A 1 27.29 17.48 -16.42
N LYS A 2 27.27 16.37 -17.17
CA LYS A 2 26.50 16.32 -18.43
C LYS A 2 25.06 16.69 -18.12
N GLU A 3 24.48 17.64 -18.85
CA GLU A 3 23.07 17.96 -18.75
C GLU A 3 22.27 16.67 -18.96
N ILE A 4 21.46 16.32 -17.96
CA ILE A 4 20.59 15.15 -18.02
C ILE A 4 19.37 15.56 -18.83
N GLU A 5 19.34 15.19 -20.11
CA GLU A 5 18.20 15.45 -20.97
C GLU A 5 17.06 14.48 -20.62
N PHE A 6 15.91 15.02 -20.21
CA PHE A 6 14.70 14.23 -19.96
C PHE A 6 14.09 13.75 -21.28
N LYS A 7 13.89 12.44 -21.41
CA LYS A 7 13.27 11.81 -22.58
C LYS A 7 11.92 11.23 -22.21
N SER A 8 10.95 11.29 -23.12
CA SER A 8 9.64 10.65 -22.94
C SER A 8 9.79 9.12 -22.91
N GLY A 9 9.15 8.49 -21.95
CA GLY A 9 9.04 7.02 -21.84
C GLY A 9 7.67 6.46 -22.21
N LEU A 10 6.67 7.34 -22.42
CA LEU A 10 5.31 6.91 -22.76
C LEU A 10 5.25 6.64 -24.27
N THR A 11 5.54 5.40 -24.63
CA THR A 11 5.38 4.90 -26.00
C THR A 11 4.21 3.93 -26.07
N TRP A 12 3.78 3.56 -27.28
CA TRP A 12 2.77 2.51 -27.48
C TRP A 12 3.20 1.19 -26.83
N ARG A 13 4.51 0.88 -26.82
CA ARG A 13 5.05 -0.32 -26.16
C ARG A 13 4.88 -0.26 -24.65
N ALA A 14 5.16 0.90 -24.04
CA ALA A 14 4.95 1.10 -22.61
C ALA A 14 3.44 1.04 -22.26
N PHE A 15 2.58 1.61 -23.10
CA PHE A 15 1.13 1.53 -22.93
C PHE A 15 0.61 0.09 -22.96
N LEU A 16 1.10 -0.76 -23.88
CA LEU A 16 0.76 -2.18 -23.90
C LEU A 16 1.21 -2.91 -22.62
N GLY A 17 2.37 -2.53 -22.06
CA GLY A 17 2.84 -3.02 -20.76
C GLY A 17 1.90 -2.68 -19.61
N ILE A 18 1.37 -1.45 -19.61
CA ILE A 18 0.39 -1.00 -18.62
C ILE A 18 -0.94 -1.76 -18.78
N MET A 19 -1.40 -1.95 -20.02
CA MET A 19 -2.62 -2.70 -20.32
C MET A 19 -2.52 -4.17 -19.93
N TYR A 20 -1.35 -4.80 -20.12
CA TYR A 20 -1.07 -6.13 -19.60
C TYR A 20 -1.27 -6.20 -18.08
N SER A 21 -0.75 -5.22 -17.35
CA SER A 21 -0.93 -5.14 -15.90
C SER A 21 -2.40 -4.99 -15.51
N ALA A 22 -3.15 -4.12 -16.21
CA ALA A 22 -4.57 -3.91 -15.96
C ALA A 22 -5.45 -5.12 -16.28
N THR A 23 -5.10 -5.93 -17.28
CA THR A 23 -5.96 -7.02 -17.78
C THR A 23 -5.58 -8.38 -17.21
N ILE A 24 -4.29 -8.64 -16.99
CA ILE A 24 -3.77 -9.95 -16.58
C ILE A 24 -3.33 -9.94 -15.12
N LEU A 25 -2.57 -8.93 -14.69
CA LEU A 25 -2.07 -8.87 -13.31
C LEU A 25 -3.16 -8.43 -12.32
N MET A 26 -4.08 -7.57 -12.72
CA MET A 26 -5.17 -7.11 -11.84
C MET A 26 -6.09 -8.25 -11.36
N PRO A 27 -6.60 -9.17 -12.21
CA PRO A 27 -7.35 -10.33 -11.71
C PRO A 27 -6.56 -11.21 -10.74
N ALA A 28 -5.26 -11.42 -11.00
CA ALA A 28 -4.39 -12.15 -10.09
C ALA A 28 -4.22 -11.42 -8.75
N ALA A 29 -4.08 -10.10 -8.76
CA ALA A 29 -4.04 -9.28 -7.56
C ALA A 29 -5.35 -9.32 -6.76
N ILE A 30 -6.49 -9.23 -7.43
CA ILE A 30 -7.81 -9.39 -6.79
C ILE A 30 -7.91 -10.77 -6.13
N PHE A 31 -7.54 -11.83 -6.85
CA PHE A 31 -7.57 -13.19 -6.35
C PHE A 31 -6.69 -13.36 -5.11
N THR A 32 -5.43 -12.92 -5.17
CA THR A 32 -4.50 -13.00 -4.02
C THR A 32 -5.00 -12.18 -2.83
N TYR A 33 -5.59 -11.00 -3.06
CA TYR A 33 -6.19 -10.19 -2.00
C TYR A 33 -7.33 -10.93 -1.30
N LEU A 34 -8.25 -11.51 -2.07
CA LEU A 34 -9.40 -12.25 -1.51
C LEU A 34 -8.97 -13.54 -0.81
N MET A 35 -7.96 -14.24 -1.33
CA MET A 35 -7.46 -15.49 -0.77
C MET A 35 -6.67 -15.28 0.52
N THR A 36 -5.78 -14.29 0.55
CA THR A 36 -4.85 -14.09 1.66
C THR A 36 -5.33 -13.04 2.66
N GLY A 37 -6.37 -12.28 2.32
CA GLY A 37 -6.83 -11.13 3.11
C GLY A 37 -5.85 -9.95 3.09
N THR A 38 -4.77 -10.03 2.30
CA THR A 38 -3.70 -9.03 2.24
C THR A 38 -3.40 -8.63 0.80
N ASN A 39 -3.09 -7.35 0.57
CA ASN A 39 -2.77 -6.84 -0.76
C ASN A 39 -1.30 -7.12 -1.13
N LEU A 40 -0.99 -8.40 -1.37
CA LEU A 40 0.36 -8.89 -1.65
C LEU A 40 0.96 -8.35 -2.97
N LEU A 41 0.11 -8.03 -3.95
CA LEU A 41 0.52 -7.58 -5.29
C LEU A 41 0.35 -6.06 -5.52
N GLY A 42 -0.18 -5.31 -4.54
CA GLY A 42 -0.48 -3.87 -4.65
C GLY A 42 0.44 -2.94 -3.86
N THR A 43 0.11 -1.65 -3.85
CA THR A 43 0.92 -0.51 -3.38
C THR A 43 1.42 -0.57 -1.93
N PHE A 44 0.72 -1.30 -1.05
CA PHE A 44 1.09 -1.42 0.37
C PHE A 44 2.13 -2.52 0.64
N SER A 45 2.35 -3.41 -0.33
CA SER A 45 3.43 -4.39 -0.36
C SER A 45 4.50 -3.92 -1.35
N PHE A 46 5.68 -4.55 -1.33
CA PHE A 46 6.73 -4.25 -2.31
C PHE A 46 6.14 -4.24 -3.74
N PRO A 47 6.57 -3.34 -4.66
CA PRO A 47 5.88 -3.09 -5.93
C PRO A 47 6.07 -4.21 -6.99
N VAL A 48 5.63 -5.42 -6.67
CA VAL A 48 5.88 -6.66 -7.43
C VAL A 48 5.28 -6.60 -8.83
N ALA A 49 4.04 -6.13 -8.97
CA ALA A 49 3.36 -6.05 -10.27
C ALA A 49 4.14 -5.22 -11.30
N GLY A 50 4.74 -4.10 -10.86
CA GLY A 50 5.58 -3.26 -11.69
C GLY A 50 6.80 -4.00 -12.22
N PHE A 51 7.48 -4.77 -11.38
CA PHE A 51 8.68 -5.53 -11.79
C PHE A 51 8.34 -6.71 -12.71
N VAL A 52 7.24 -7.41 -12.45
CA VAL A 52 6.79 -8.52 -13.30
C VAL A 52 6.46 -8.03 -14.69
N ALA A 53 5.66 -6.96 -14.80
CA ALA A 53 5.31 -6.36 -16.09
C ALA A 53 6.54 -5.84 -16.83
N ALA A 54 7.42 -5.11 -16.14
CA ALA A 54 8.65 -4.57 -16.71
C ALA A 54 9.58 -5.68 -17.22
N LEU A 55 9.79 -6.75 -16.43
CA LEU A 55 10.63 -7.89 -16.83
C LEU A 55 10.06 -8.59 -18.06
N PHE A 56 8.77 -8.92 -18.03
CA PHE A 56 8.10 -9.62 -19.13
C PHE A 56 8.20 -8.84 -20.44
N PHE A 57 7.86 -7.54 -20.43
CA PHE A 57 7.93 -6.72 -21.63
C PHE A 57 9.36 -6.45 -22.11
N THR A 58 10.32 -6.38 -21.19
CA THR A 58 11.74 -6.22 -21.56
C THR A 58 12.27 -7.46 -22.28
N GLU A 59 11.94 -8.66 -21.80
CA GLU A 59 12.35 -9.91 -22.45
C GLU A 59 11.59 -10.13 -23.76
N LEU A 60 10.28 -9.84 -23.80
CA LEU A 60 9.48 -9.92 -25.02
C LEU A 60 10.03 -9.00 -26.11
N ALA A 61 10.27 -7.73 -25.80
CA ALA A 61 10.81 -6.75 -26.75
C ALA A 61 12.19 -7.16 -27.29
N ARG A 62 12.98 -7.87 -26.48
CA ARG A 62 14.27 -8.43 -26.89
C ARG A 62 14.13 -9.61 -27.83
N ILE A 63 13.19 -10.52 -27.59
CA ILE A 63 12.89 -11.64 -28.51
C ILE A 63 12.53 -11.10 -29.90
N PHE A 64 11.81 -9.98 -29.96
CA PHE A 64 11.49 -9.27 -31.20
C PHE A 64 12.61 -8.35 -31.72
N GLY A 65 13.82 -8.41 -31.14
CA GLY A 65 15.01 -7.68 -31.61
C GLY A 65 15.00 -6.17 -31.36
N LYS A 66 14.04 -5.63 -30.60
CA LYS A 66 13.90 -4.19 -30.33
C LYS A 66 13.84 -3.92 -28.83
N PRO A 67 14.99 -3.90 -28.13
CA PRO A 67 15.03 -3.73 -26.68
C PRO A 67 14.37 -2.42 -26.24
N LEU A 68 13.71 -2.45 -25.07
CA LEU A 68 13.08 -1.28 -24.47
C LEU A 68 14.13 -0.32 -23.91
N THR A 69 13.79 0.97 -23.98
CA THR A 69 14.58 2.04 -23.36
C THR A 69 14.38 2.09 -21.85
N GLN A 70 15.32 2.70 -21.12
CA GLN A 70 15.21 2.87 -19.67
C GLN A 70 13.96 3.65 -19.26
N GLN A 71 13.56 4.62 -20.09
CA GLN A 71 12.37 5.43 -19.88
C GLN A 71 11.10 4.59 -20.03
N GLU A 72 10.99 3.76 -21.07
CA GLU A 72 9.86 2.85 -21.26
C GLU A 72 9.72 1.86 -20.10
N VAL A 73 10.82 1.24 -19.66
CA VAL A 73 10.82 0.29 -18.53
C VAL A 73 10.40 0.97 -17.23
N THR A 74 10.87 2.20 -16.99
CA THR A 74 10.50 2.98 -15.79
C THR A 74 9.01 3.31 -15.79
N ILE A 75 8.45 3.69 -16.94
CA ILE A 75 7.01 3.97 -17.09
C ILE A 75 6.19 2.70 -16.90
N ILE A 76 6.58 1.58 -17.51
CA ILE A 76 5.89 0.29 -17.32
C ILE A 76 5.91 -0.08 -15.84
N TRP A 77 7.07 -0.02 -15.18
CA TRP A 77 7.19 -0.35 -13.76
C TRP A 77 6.28 0.52 -12.89
N GLY A 78 6.36 1.85 -13.01
CA GLY A 78 5.61 2.78 -12.16
C GLY A 78 4.11 2.75 -12.40
N ALA A 79 3.68 2.79 -13.67
CA ALA A 79 2.25 2.86 -14.01
C ALA A 79 1.53 1.51 -13.85
N SER A 80 2.24 0.39 -13.98
CA SER A 80 1.66 -0.94 -13.73
C SER A 80 1.20 -1.13 -12.28
N LEU A 81 1.80 -0.44 -11.31
CA LEU A 81 1.37 -0.49 -9.92
C LEU A 81 -0.02 0.13 -9.74
N ILE A 82 -0.27 1.24 -10.44
CA ILE A 82 -1.57 1.92 -10.44
C ILE A 82 -2.60 1.04 -11.14
N ALA A 83 -2.21 0.38 -12.25
CA ALA A 83 -3.10 -0.47 -13.03
C ALA A 83 -3.63 -1.70 -12.26
N VAL A 84 -2.88 -2.17 -11.26
CA VAL A 84 -3.22 -3.36 -10.46
C VAL A 84 -3.98 -2.99 -9.18
N GLU A 85 -4.22 -1.71 -8.93
CA GLU A 85 -4.89 -1.27 -7.72
C GLU A 85 -6.37 -1.63 -7.72
N ALA A 86 -6.71 -2.64 -6.93
CA ALA A 86 -8.02 -3.27 -6.90
C ALA A 86 -9.06 -2.50 -6.07
N ILE A 87 -9.36 -1.25 -6.44
CA ILE A 87 -10.40 -0.42 -5.79
C ILE A 87 -11.76 -1.10 -5.83
N SER A 88 -12.03 -1.86 -6.89
CA SER A 88 -13.23 -2.68 -7.05
C SER A 88 -13.45 -3.64 -5.88
N VAL A 89 -12.38 -4.11 -5.24
CA VAL A 89 -12.47 -4.99 -4.08
C VAL A 89 -12.97 -4.24 -2.85
N GLN A 90 -12.60 -2.97 -2.65
CA GLN A 90 -13.13 -2.19 -1.54
C GLN A 90 -14.65 -2.00 -1.66
N ILE A 91 -15.13 -1.70 -2.88
CA ILE A 91 -16.56 -1.58 -3.18
C ILE A 91 -17.29 -2.91 -2.91
N PHE A 92 -16.70 -4.03 -3.36
CA PHE A 92 -17.25 -5.36 -3.13
C PHE A 92 -17.30 -5.73 -1.63
N MET A 93 -16.22 -5.47 -0.89
CA MET A 93 -16.16 -5.72 0.55
C MET A 93 -17.15 -4.85 1.32
N GLY A 94 -17.32 -3.58 0.93
CA GLY A 94 -18.33 -2.69 1.48
C GLY A 94 -19.75 -3.23 1.30
N PHE A 95 -20.06 -3.76 0.12
CA PHE A 95 -21.33 -4.44 -0.13
C PHE A 95 -21.49 -5.73 0.66
N TYR A 96 -20.44 -6.54 0.76
CA TYR A 96 -20.45 -7.76 1.58
C TYR A 96 -20.78 -7.43 3.03
N PHE A 97 -20.07 -6.48 3.65
CA PHE A 97 -20.30 -6.10 5.04
C PHE A 97 -21.64 -5.40 5.26
N ARG A 98 -22.12 -4.58 4.31
CA ARG A 98 -23.42 -3.91 4.44
C ARG A 98 -24.58 -4.89 4.31
N SER A 99 -24.58 -5.73 3.28
CA SER A 99 -25.80 -6.39 2.80
C SER A 99 -25.76 -7.92 2.88
N LEU A 100 -24.58 -8.55 2.91
CA LEU A 100 -24.44 -10.01 2.88
C LEU A 100 -24.03 -10.62 4.23
N TYR A 101 -23.20 -9.92 5.01
CA TYR A 101 -22.68 -10.43 6.27
C TYR A 101 -23.76 -10.38 7.37
N PRO A 102 -24.19 -11.53 7.93
CA PRO A 102 -25.22 -11.55 8.97
C PRO A 102 -24.78 -10.84 10.25
N GLY A 103 -23.46 -10.83 10.54
CA GLY A 103 -22.91 -10.21 11.75
C GLY A 103 -23.21 -8.72 11.88
N THR A 104 -23.30 -8.00 10.75
CA THR A 104 -23.57 -6.55 10.75
C THR A 104 -24.94 -6.21 11.30
N TRP A 105 -25.93 -7.11 11.15
CA TRP A 105 -27.30 -6.91 11.64
C TRP A 105 -27.41 -6.95 13.18
N PHE A 106 -26.43 -7.54 13.86
CA PHE A 106 -26.38 -7.55 15.32
C PHE A 106 -25.92 -6.21 15.91
N PHE A 107 -25.20 -5.39 15.13
CA PHE A 107 -24.78 -4.07 15.58
C PHE A 107 -25.89 -3.06 15.32
N LYS A 108 -26.32 -2.38 16.39
CA LYS A 108 -27.37 -1.37 16.35
C LYS A 108 -26.86 -0.05 16.91
N ILE A 109 -27.16 1.04 16.22
CA ILE A 109 -26.90 2.40 16.70
C ILE A 109 -28.27 3.05 16.86
N GLY A 110 -28.59 3.51 18.08
CA GLY A 110 -29.91 4.08 18.37
C GLY A 110 -31.07 3.11 18.13
N GLY A 111 -30.85 1.80 18.27
CA GLY A 111 -31.86 0.76 18.04
C GLY A 111 -32.04 0.33 16.57
N VAL A 112 -31.44 1.06 15.61
CA VAL A 112 -31.51 0.75 14.18
C VAL A 112 -30.32 -0.15 13.78
N PRO A 113 -30.55 -1.24 13.02
CA PRO A 113 -29.48 -2.06 12.48
C PRO A 113 -28.51 -1.27 11.59
N LEU A 114 -27.21 -1.50 11.77
CA LEU A 114 -26.14 -0.83 11.03
C LEU A 114 -26.30 -0.88 9.49
N PRO A 115 -26.73 -1.99 8.85
CA PRO A 115 -26.95 -2.07 7.40
C PRO A 115 -27.88 -0.99 6.83
N GLN A 116 -28.85 -0.55 7.63
CA GLN A 116 -29.85 0.45 7.26
C GLN A 116 -29.33 1.88 7.42
N LEU A 117 -28.35 2.09 8.30
CA LEU A 117 -27.73 3.39 8.55
C LEU A 117 -26.62 3.73 7.54
N ILE A 118 -26.02 2.72 6.92
CA ILE A 118 -24.95 2.92 5.94
C ILE A 118 -25.52 3.63 4.69
N PRO A 119 -24.91 4.72 4.21
CA PRO A 119 -25.38 5.45 3.03
C PRO A 119 -25.31 4.64 1.71
N ASN A 120 -26.17 5.00 0.76
CA ASN A 120 -26.22 4.34 -0.56
C ASN A 120 -25.04 4.65 -1.47
N TRP A 121 -24.26 5.70 -1.18
CA TRP A 121 -23.01 5.96 -1.91
C TRP A 121 -21.89 4.99 -1.51
N PHE A 122 -21.98 4.34 -0.35
CA PHE A 122 -20.95 3.41 0.12
C PHE A 122 -21.10 2.02 -0.52
N ALA A 123 -22.33 1.52 -0.58
CA ALA A 123 -22.69 0.24 -1.20
C ALA A 123 -24.19 0.23 -1.56
N PRO A 124 -24.67 -0.67 -2.44
CA PRO A 124 -26.10 -0.85 -2.68
C PRO A 124 -26.90 -1.19 -1.40
N PRO A 125 -28.16 -0.74 -1.27
CA PRO A 125 -28.97 -0.97 -0.08
C PRO A 125 -29.32 -2.46 0.13
N PRO A 126 -29.62 -2.88 1.38
CA PRO A 126 -29.99 -4.27 1.67
C PRO A 126 -31.30 -4.74 1.00
N THR A 127 -32.13 -3.82 0.52
CA THR A 127 -33.38 -4.11 -0.22
C THR A 127 -33.16 -4.23 -1.73
N SER A 128 -31.93 -3.98 -2.21
CA SER A 128 -31.61 -3.97 -3.63
C SER A 128 -31.77 -5.36 -4.28
N PRO A 129 -32.32 -5.45 -5.51
CA PRO A 129 -32.37 -6.71 -6.26
C PRO A 129 -30.98 -7.26 -6.61
N VAL A 130 -29.93 -6.44 -6.51
CA VAL A 130 -28.52 -6.83 -6.74
C VAL A 130 -28.11 -8.04 -5.91
N ILE A 131 -28.63 -8.18 -4.68
CA ILE A 131 -28.31 -9.30 -3.80
C ILE A 131 -28.71 -10.64 -4.42
N ARG A 132 -29.86 -10.66 -5.10
CA ARG A 132 -30.39 -11.88 -5.76
C ARG A 132 -29.76 -12.07 -7.14
N LEU A 133 -29.64 -10.98 -7.90
CA LEU A 133 -29.14 -11.02 -9.29
C LEU A 133 -27.62 -11.27 -9.37
N ARG A 134 -26.87 -10.99 -8.30
CA ARG A 134 -25.39 -11.14 -8.23
C ARG A 134 -24.68 -10.51 -9.44
N THR A 135 -25.16 -9.34 -9.87
CA THR A 135 -24.64 -8.60 -11.02
C THR A 135 -24.08 -7.25 -10.59
N PHE A 136 -23.03 -6.81 -11.28
CA PHE A 136 -22.52 -5.44 -11.18
C PHE A 136 -23.23 -4.48 -12.14
N PHE A 137 -23.99 -5.01 -13.10
CA PHE A 137 -24.72 -4.24 -14.11
C PHE A 137 -26.14 -3.92 -13.62
N HIS A 138 -26.24 -3.11 -12.57
CA HIS A 138 -27.51 -2.63 -12.04
C HIS A 138 -27.39 -1.16 -11.63
N LEU A 139 -28.49 -0.40 -11.75
CA LEU A 139 -28.47 1.05 -11.47
C LEU A 139 -28.06 1.36 -10.02
N ASP A 140 -28.39 0.50 -9.07
CA ASP A 140 -28.00 0.66 -7.66
C ASP A 140 -26.47 0.67 -7.43
N TRP A 141 -25.68 0.16 -8.38
CA TRP A 141 -24.22 0.26 -8.34
C TRP A 141 -23.68 1.59 -8.86
N SER A 142 -24.47 2.35 -9.63
CA SER A 142 -24.01 3.58 -10.28
C SER A 142 -23.48 4.59 -9.26
N LEU A 143 -24.22 4.84 -8.19
CA LEU A 143 -23.84 5.80 -7.17
C LEU A 143 -22.55 5.37 -6.42
N PRO A 144 -22.43 4.13 -5.88
CA PRO A 144 -21.17 3.64 -5.31
C PRO A 144 -19.97 3.71 -6.26
N ILE A 145 -20.16 3.33 -7.52
CA ILE A 145 -19.09 3.32 -8.52
C ILE A 145 -18.65 4.76 -8.84
N ILE A 146 -19.59 5.68 -9.06
CA ILE A 146 -19.29 7.07 -9.39
C ILE A 146 -18.55 7.76 -8.24
N VAL A 147 -19.05 7.62 -7.01
CA VAL A 147 -18.43 8.25 -5.84
C VAL A 147 -17.03 7.71 -5.59
N ASN A 148 -16.83 6.39 -5.65
CA ASN A 148 -15.50 5.80 -5.46
C ASN A 148 -14.54 6.14 -6.61
N THR A 149 -15.00 6.09 -7.86
CA THR A 149 -14.13 6.31 -9.03
C THR A 149 -13.80 7.79 -9.22
N LEU A 150 -14.81 8.65 -9.31
CA LEU A 150 -14.60 10.07 -9.56
C LEU A 150 -14.15 10.79 -8.30
N GLY A 151 -14.87 10.56 -7.19
CA GLY A 151 -14.66 11.26 -5.94
C GLY A 151 -13.38 10.83 -5.25
N LEU A 152 -13.26 9.53 -4.95
CA LEU A 152 -12.18 9.04 -4.11
C LEU A 152 -10.93 8.66 -4.91
N PHE A 153 -11.04 8.08 -6.10
CA PHE A 153 -9.87 7.63 -6.84
C PHE A 153 -9.21 8.74 -7.67
N LEU A 154 -9.95 9.40 -8.57
CA LEU A 154 -9.34 10.38 -9.49
C LEU A 154 -8.73 11.57 -8.75
N PHE A 155 -9.47 12.20 -7.83
CA PHE A 155 -8.93 13.34 -7.06
C PHE A 155 -7.74 12.91 -6.20
N TYR A 156 -7.78 11.72 -5.60
CA TYR A 156 -6.65 11.16 -4.86
C TYR A 156 -5.44 10.92 -5.77
N ARG A 157 -5.61 10.42 -7.00
CA ARG A 157 -4.49 10.26 -7.96
C ARG A 157 -3.85 11.58 -8.33
N VAL A 158 -4.66 12.60 -8.59
CA VAL A 158 -4.17 13.96 -8.88
C VAL A 158 -3.34 14.46 -7.69
N LEU A 159 -3.89 14.34 -6.48
CA LEU A 159 -3.20 14.75 -5.25
C LEU A 159 -1.88 13.98 -5.04
N HIS A 160 -1.88 12.66 -5.26
CA HIS A 160 -0.68 11.82 -5.17
C HIS A 160 0.40 12.23 -6.16
N CYS A 161 0.03 12.57 -7.39
CA CYS A 161 0.98 13.05 -8.40
C CYS A 161 1.61 14.39 -7.96
N LEU A 162 0.78 15.34 -7.50
CA LEU A 162 1.23 16.65 -7.04
C LEU A 162 2.15 16.55 -5.82
N PHE A 163 1.78 15.73 -4.82
CA PHE A 163 2.65 15.45 -3.67
C PHE A 163 3.91 14.69 -4.07
N GLY A 164 3.83 13.77 -5.03
CA GLY A 164 5.01 13.07 -5.55
C GLY A 164 6.05 14.04 -6.12
N ILE A 165 5.60 15.02 -6.92
CA ILE A 165 6.47 16.08 -7.46
C ILE A 165 7.03 16.95 -6.33
N LEU A 166 6.19 17.35 -5.36
CA LEU A 166 6.63 18.13 -4.21
C LEU A 166 7.72 17.41 -3.40
N CYS A 167 7.46 16.16 -3.03
CA CYS A 167 8.37 15.33 -2.26
C CYS A 167 9.68 15.06 -3.01
N TYR A 168 9.63 14.90 -4.34
CA TYR A 168 10.82 14.78 -5.17
C TYR A 168 11.68 16.05 -5.11
N GLN A 169 11.08 17.24 -5.23
CA GLN A 169 11.79 18.51 -5.16
C GLN A 169 12.43 18.75 -3.79
N ILE A 170 11.70 18.47 -2.72
CA ILE A 170 12.19 18.65 -1.35
C ILE A 170 13.28 17.60 -1.04
N SER A 171 12.95 16.32 -1.21
CA SER A 171 13.77 15.25 -0.65
C SER A 171 14.93 14.85 -1.55
N ALA A 172 14.71 14.80 -2.88
CA ALA A 172 15.74 14.35 -3.82
C ALA A 172 16.63 15.50 -4.30
N ILE A 173 16.07 16.69 -4.57
CA ILE A 173 16.82 17.84 -5.09
C ILE A 173 17.41 18.68 -3.94
N ALA A 174 16.58 19.13 -2.99
CA ALA A 174 17.04 20.03 -1.93
C ALA A 174 17.85 19.31 -0.84
N GLU A 175 17.31 18.20 -0.30
CA GLU A 175 17.97 17.48 0.80
C GLU A 175 18.92 16.37 0.34
N ARG A 176 18.74 15.87 -0.90
CA ARG A 176 19.53 14.76 -1.47
C ARG A 176 19.53 13.50 -0.58
N LEU A 177 18.37 13.16 -0.04
CA LEU A 177 18.22 11.98 0.81
C LEU A 177 18.43 10.69 0.01
N PRO A 178 19.25 9.74 0.51
CA PRO A 178 19.32 8.42 -0.07
C PRO A 178 18.07 7.63 0.31
N PHE A 179 17.27 7.24 -0.67
CA PHE A 179 16.11 6.36 -0.49
C PHE A 179 16.49 4.92 -0.81
N PRO A 180 16.91 4.07 0.16
CA PRO A 180 17.57 2.80 -0.15
C PRO A 180 16.67 1.82 -0.91
N VAL A 181 15.40 1.74 -0.52
CA VAL A 181 14.40 0.91 -1.21
C VAL A 181 14.16 1.38 -2.65
N GLN A 182 14.13 2.70 -2.88
CA GLN A 182 13.93 3.24 -4.22
C GLN A 182 15.19 3.14 -5.09
N GLN A 183 16.38 3.15 -4.50
CA GLN A 183 17.61 2.84 -5.21
C GLN A 183 17.59 1.40 -5.72
N VAL A 184 17.13 0.45 -4.91
CA VAL A 184 16.96 -0.96 -5.36
C VAL A 184 15.98 -1.03 -6.53
N ALA A 185 14.84 -0.33 -6.46
CA ALA A 185 13.88 -0.30 -7.55
C ALA A 185 14.47 0.28 -8.85
N ALA A 186 15.20 1.38 -8.76
CA ALA A 186 15.88 1.99 -9.90
C ALA A 186 16.97 1.06 -10.49
N ASP A 187 17.75 0.41 -9.63
CA ASP A 187 18.80 -0.53 -10.02
C ASP A 187 18.24 -1.75 -10.75
N ILE A 188 17.05 -2.23 -10.37
CA ILE A 188 16.36 -3.32 -11.08
C ILE A 188 15.99 -2.88 -12.50
N CYS A 189 15.38 -1.70 -12.67
CA CYS A 189 15.04 -1.15 -13.99
C CYS A 189 16.28 -0.93 -14.87
N ILE A 190 17.38 -0.46 -14.28
CA ILE A 190 18.67 -0.31 -14.97
C ILE A 190 19.25 -1.67 -15.34
N THR A 191 19.15 -2.67 -14.46
CA THR A 191 19.70 -4.01 -14.70
C THR A 191 18.95 -4.72 -15.83
N MET A 192 17.62 -4.60 -15.90
CA MET A 192 16.79 -5.16 -16.97
C MET A 192 17.16 -4.58 -18.35
N THR A 193 17.50 -3.29 -18.40
CA THR A 193 17.79 -2.56 -19.64
C THR A 193 19.24 -2.67 -20.07
N LYS A 194 20.19 -2.39 -19.16
CA LYS A 194 21.63 -2.39 -19.46
C LYS A 194 22.31 -3.75 -19.38
N ARG A 195 21.63 -4.78 -18.87
CA ARG A 195 22.14 -6.16 -18.71
C ARG A 195 23.56 -6.27 -18.17
N GLN A 196 23.81 -5.77 -16.96
CA GLN A 196 25.06 -6.12 -16.27
C GLN A 196 25.05 -7.63 -15.98
N GLU A 197 25.94 -8.39 -16.61
CA GLU A 197 25.91 -9.88 -16.61
C GLU A 197 25.84 -10.47 -15.20
N ASN A 198 26.66 -9.94 -14.28
CA ASN A 198 26.67 -10.36 -12.89
C ASN A 198 25.32 -10.10 -12.19
N LYS A 199 24.74 -8.91 -12.38
CA LYS A 199 23.46 -8.54 -11.74
C LYS A 199 22.28 -9.32 -12.31
N ILE A 200 22.26 -9.57 -13.62
CA ILE A 200 21.22 -10.40 -14.24
C ILE A 200 21.32 -11.84 -13.78
N ARG A 201 22.53 -12.41 -13.68
CA ARG A 201 22.70 -13.78 -13.20
C ARG A 201 22.13 -13.93 -11.79
N VAL A 202 22.44 -12.99 -10.89
CA VAL A 202 21.89 -12.95 -9.54
C VAL A 202 20.36 -12.84 -9.59
N LEU A 203 19.82 -11.86 -10.34
CA LEU A 203 18.38 -11.64 -10.48
C LEU A 203 17.65 -12.89 -10.97
N SER A 204 18.17 -13.58 -11.98
CA SER A 204 17.57 -14.79 -12.53
C SER A 204 17.58 -15.94 -11.53
N VAL A 205 18.71 -16.20 -10.87
CA VAL A 205 18.82 -17.26 -9.86
C VAL A 205 17.89 -16.99 -8.68
N THR A 206 17.90 -15.76 -8.15
CA THR A 206 17.02 -15.40 -7.03
C THR A 206 15.55 -15.42 -7.42
N SER A 207 15.21 -15.06 -8.66
CA SER A 207 13.82 -15.14 -9.16
C SER A 207 13.32 -16.58 -9.23
N ILE A 208 14.17 -17.52 -9.66
CA ILE A 208 13.83 -18.95 -9.69
C ILE A 208 13.61 -19.48 -8.27
N ILE A 209 14.51 -19.15 -7.33
CA ILE A 209 14.38 -19.54 -5.93
C ILE A 209 13.10 -18.94 -5.32
N ALA A 210 12.83 -17.66 -5.56
CA ALA A 210 11.63 -16.98 -5.07
C ALA A 210 10.34 -17.56 -5.68
N ALA A 211 10.37 -17.95 -6.97
CA ALA A 211 9.25 -18.61 -7.63
C ALA A 211 8.99 -20.00 -7.03
N ALA A 212 10.05 -20.80 -6.81
CA ALA A 212 9.94 -22.10 -6.16
C ALA A 212 9.40 -21.98 -4.72
N TYR A 213 9.90 -21.02 -3.95
CA TYR A 213 9.41 -20.72 -2.61
C TYR A 213 7.92 -20.35 -2.63
N SER A 214 7.55 -19.38 -3.47
CA SER A 214 6.15 -18.93 -3.62
C SER A 214 5.23 -20.06 -4.08
N PHE A 215 5.70 -20.95 -4.94
CA PHE A 215 4.94 -22.12 -5.37
C PHE A 215 4.66 -23.08 -4.20
N ILE A 216 5.66 -23.40 -3.38
CA ILE A 216 5.50 -24.28 -2.22
C ILE A 216 4.61 -23.65 -1.14
N VAL A 217 4.70 -22.35 -0.98
CA VAL A 217 4.08 -21.62 0.12
C VAL A 217 2.64 -21.18 -0.19
N TYR A 218 2.36 -20.75 -1.43
CA TYR A 218 1.02 -20.26 -1.80
C TYR A 218 0.24 -21.26 -2.66
N PHE A 219 0.88 -21.88 -3.67
CA PHE A 219 0.17 -22.73 -4.63
C PHE A 219 -0.15 -24.11 -4.05
N ILE A 220 0.83 -24.79 -3.44
CA ILE A 220 0.64 -26.15 -2.91
C ILE A 220 -0.46 -26.21 -1.84
N PRO A 221 -0.48 -25.35 -0.80
CA PRO A 221 -1.53 -25.40 0.22
C PRO A 221 -2.91 -25.14 -0.34
N TYR A 222 -3.00 -24.29 -1.35
CA TYR A 222 -4.27 -23.95 -1.96
C TYR A 222 -4.84 -25.08 -2.81
N VAL A 223 -4.03 -25.69 -3.67
CA VAL A 223 -4.50 -26.75 -4.58
C VAL A 223 -4.70 -28.07 -3.84
N PHE A 224 -3.74 -28.45 -3.00
CA PHE A 224 -3.74 -29.75 -2.33
C PHE A 224 -4.37 -29.73 -0.94
N GLN A 225 -4.75 -28.54 -0.43
CA GLN A 225 -5.33 -28.36 0.91
C GLN A 225 -4.44 -28.92 2.04
N ILE A 226 -3.12 -28.90 1.84
CA ILE A 226 -2.11 -29.34 2.81
C ILE A 226 -1.53 -28.11 3.51
N LYS A 227 -1.38 -28.17 4.84
CA LYS A 227 -0.68 -27.12 5.58
C LYS A 227 0.83 -27.25 5.34
N THR A 228 1.41 -26.33 4.56
CA THR A 228 2.88 -26.20 4.45
C THR A 228 3.37 -25.18 5.48
N ILE A 229 4.17 -24.20 5.06
CA ILE A 229 4.69 -23.13 5.91
C ILE A 229 3.54 -22.15 6.20
N PRO A 230 3.22 -21.85 7.48
CA PRO A 230 2.21 -20.85 7.81
C PRO A 230 2.58 -19.48 7.25
N VAL A 231 1.66 -18.82 6.55
CA VAL A 231 1.80 -17.46 6.00
C VAL A 231 0.63 -16.63 6.53
N PRO A 232 0.83 -15.34 6.85
CA PRO A 232 2.05 -14.52 6.72
C PRO A 232 3.14 -14.77 7.77
N TRP A 233 2.80 -15.46 8.86
CA TRP A 233 3.74 -15.75 9.94
C TRP A 233 3.42 -17.07 10.62
N ILE A 234 4.43 -17.65 11.26
CA ILE A 234 4.27 -18.69 12.26
C ILE A 234 3.78 -18.04 13.54
N ASP A 235 2.62 -18.47 14.02
CA ASP A 235 2.00 -17.99 15.25
C ASP A 235 2.59 -18.72 16.47
N LEU A 236 3.24 -17.97 17.36
CA LEU A 236 3.84 -18.48 18.59
C LEU A 236 3.03 -18.11 19.84
N ASN A 237 1.89 -17.43 19.71
CA ASN A 237 1.07 -17.00 20.86
C ASN A 237 0.63 -18.18 21.72
N LYS A 238 0.22 -19.29 21.09
CA LYS A 238 -0.20 -20.51 21.80
C LYS A 238 0.91 -21.10 22.68
N SER A 239 2.17 -20.90 22.30
CA SER A 239 3.31 -21.42 23.06
C SER A 239 3.68 -20.52 24.25
N ILE A 240 3.36 -19.22 24.18
CA ILE A 240 3.74 -18.24 25.20
C ILE A 240 2.59 -17.81 26.11
N GLU A 241 1.33 -18.04 25.73
CA GLU A 241 0.15 -17.50 26.42
C GLU A 241 0.04 -17.90 27.91
N LEU A 242 0.61 -19.06 28.29
CA LEU A 242 0.64 -19.52 29.68
C LEU A 242 1.64 -18.74 30.55
N PHE A 243 2.76 -18.33 29.96
CA PHE A 243 3.85 -17.65 30.69
C PHE A 243 3.71 -16.13 30.62
N ILE A 244 3.33 -15.61 29.45
CA ILE A 244 3.30 -14.19 29.15
C ILE A 244 1.95 -13.86 28.49
N PRO A 245 0.84 -13.90 29.25
CA PRO A 245 -0.49 -13.58 28.73
C PRO A 245 -0.54 -12.14 28.20
N GLY A 246 -1.23 -11.93 27.09
CA GLY A 246 -1.29 -10.63 26.41
C GLY A 246 -0.21 -10.41 25.36
N ALA A 247 0.94 -11.08 25.44
CA ALA A 247 2.01 -10.89 24.45
C ALA A 247 1.61 -11.38 23.05
N SER A 248 2.10 -10.66 22.03
CA SER A 248 1.98 -11.06 20.62
C SER A 248 3.35 -11.40 20.06
N LEU A 249 3.53 -12.64 19.59
CA LEU A 249 4.75 -13.12 18.96
C LEU A 249 4.44 -13.93 17.71
N GLY A 250 4.99 -13.47 16.58
CA GLY A 250 4.95 -14.18 15.31
C GLY A 250 6.27 -14.04 14.56
N ILE A 251 6.66 -15.09 13.84
CA ILE A 251 7.84 -15.06 12.97
C ILE A 251 7.35 -14.95 11.52
N GLY A 252 7.70 -13.84 10.86
CA GLY A 252 7.36 -13.61 9.46
C GLY A 252 8.04 -14.63 8.56
N THR A 253 7.23 -15.33 7.76
CA THR A 253 7.67 -16.35 6.80
C THR A 253 7.50 -15.88 5.36
N ASP A 254 6.96 -14.68 5.15
CA ASP A 254 6.82 -14.10 3.83
C ASP A 254 8.20 -13.74 3.23
N ALA A 255 8.47 -14.22 2.01
CA ALA A 255 9.68 -13.92 1.27
C ALA A 255 9.86 -12.42 1.02
N ILE A 256 8.77 -11.66 0.88
CA ILE A 256 8.83 -10.20 0.69
C ILE A 256 9.35 -9.52 1.95
N MET A 257 8.90 -9.95 3.13
CA MET A 257 9.38 -9.41 4.41
C MET A 257 10.87 -9.68 4.60
N LEU A 258 11.33 -10.90 4.26
CA LEU A 258 12.75 -11.25 4.29
C LEU A 258 13.58 -10.41 3.32
N ALA A 259 13.09 -10.19 2.10
CA ALA A 259 13.76 -9.36 1.10
C ALA A 259 13.93 -7.91 1.56
N ILE A 260 12.87 -7.30 2.14
CA ILE A 260 12.94 -5.95 2.70
C ILE A 260 13.95 -5.90 3.85
N GLY A 261 13.96 -6.89 4.73
CA GLY A 261 14.92 -7.00 5.82
C GLY A 261 16.38 -7.03 5.35
N MET A 262 16.67 -7.67 4.21
CA MET A 262 18.01 -7.70 3.61
C MET A 262 18.42 -6.38 2.93
N ILE A 263 17.46 -5.57 2.48
CA ILE A 263 17.71 -4.26 1.86
C ILE A 263 17.98 -3.20 2.92
N LEU A 264 17.34 -3.30 4.09
CA LEU A 264 17.46 -2.30 5.14
C LEU A 264 18.83 -2.35 5.82
N PRO A 265 19.42 -1.18 6.15
CA PRO A 265 20.59 -1.11 7.02
C PRO A 265 20.35 -1.84 8.34
N LEU A 266 21.33 -2.63 8.81
CA LEU A 266 21.21 -3.44 10.02
C LEU A 266 20.73 -2.63 11.24
N LYS A 267 21.22 -1.40 11.39
CA LYS A 267 20.80 -0.49 12.47
C LYS A 267 19.29 -0.21 12.44
N ILE A 268 18.71 -0.03 11.26
CA ILE A 268 17.26 0.20 11.10
C ILE A 268 16.50 -1.09 11.42
N ALA A 269 16.96 -2.24 10.91
CA ALA A 269 16.34 -3.53 11.19
C ALA A 269 16.32 -3.86 12.69
N VAL A 270 17.43 -3.61 13.41
CA VAL A 270 17.52 -3.81 14.86
C VAL A 270 16.57 -2.87 15.60
N ASN A 271 16.48 -1.59 15.21
CA ASN A 271 15.54 -0.66 15.84
C ASN A 271 14.07 -1.07 15.64
N ILE A 272 13.71 -1.58 14.46
CA ILE A 272 12.37 -2.10 14.18
C ILE A 272 12.10 -3.33 15.06
N PHE A 273 13.05 -4.26 15.16
CA PHE A 273 12.93 -5.44 16.01
C PHE A 273 12.74 -5.06 17.48
N VAL A 274 13.61 -4.20 18.02
CA VAL A 274 13.55 -3.76 19.42
C VAL A 274 12.25 -3.02 19.70
N GLY A 275 11.81 -2.12 18.81
CA GLY A 275 10.55 -1.39 18.97
C GLY A 275 9.33 -2.31 18.94
N SER A 276 9.29 -3.25 17.98
CA SER A 276 8.22 -4.24 17.86
C SER A 276 8.16 -5.16 19.09
N PHE A 277 9.31 -5.66 19.53
CA PHE A 277 9.41 -6.53 20.71
C PHE A 277 9.03 -5.78 22.00
N ALA A 278 9.52 -4.55 22.18
CA ALA A 278 9.18 -3.74 23.34
C ALA A 278 7.68 -3.40 23.40
N ALA A 279 7.05 -3.06 22.27
CA ALA A 279 5.64 -2.70 22.23
C ALA A 279 4.72 -3.93 22.31
N TYR A 280 4.87 -4.89 21.39
CA TYR A 280 3.87 -5.94 21.20
C TYR A 280 4.13 -7.21 22.01
N PHE A 281 5.37 -7.48 22.39
CA PHE A 281 5.68 -8.61 23.26
C PHE A 281 5.64 -8.18 24.73
N ILE A 282 6.55 -7.28 25.13
CA ILE A 282 6.65 -6.82 26.52
C ILE A 282 5.50 -5.88 26.87
N GLY A 283 5.27 -4.86 26.05
CA GLY A 283 4.28 -3.82 26.31
C GLY A 283 2.86 -4.39 26.39
N ASN A 284 2.45 -5.26 25.47
CA ASN A 284 1.14 -5.91 25.55
C ASN A 284 0.96 -6.76 26.82
N HIS A 285 2.00 -7.48 27.25
CA HIS A 285 1.95 -8.22 28.50
C HIS A 285 1.72 -7.28 29.70
N ILE A 286 2.46 -6.17 29.76
CA ILE A 286 2.28 -5.16 30.82
C ILE A 286 0.87 -4.58 30.75
N LEU A 287 0.40 -4.18 29.57
CA LEU A 287 -0.95 -3.64 29.35
C LEU A 287 -2.04 -4.59 29.80
N PHE A 288 -1.87 -5.90 29.56
CA PHE A 288 -2.78 -6.91 30.05
C PHE A 288 -2.77 -6.98 31.59
N ARG A 289 -1.60 -7.01 32.21
CA ARG A 289 -1.46 -7.11 33.68
C ARG A 289 -2.01 -5.90 34.43
N ILE A 290 -1.97 -4.70 33.83
CA ILE A 290 -2.54 -3.48 34.40
C ILE A 290 -4.01 -3.24 34.00
N GLY A 291 -4.61 -4.15 33.23
CA GLY A 291 -6.02 -4.09 32.85
C GLY A 291 -6.35 -3.14 31.68
N LEU A 292 -5.35 -2.59 30.98
CA LEU A 292 -5.54 -1.76 29.79
C LEU A 292 -5.72 -2.57 28.49
N PHE A 293 -5.53 -3.89 28.54
CA PHE A 293 -5.85 -4.81 27.46
C PHE A 293 -6.79 -5.95 27.89
N PRO A 294 -8.05 -5.64 28.29
CA PRO A 294 -9.00 -6.65 28.81
C PRO A 294 -9.57 -7.56 27.72
N ASP A 295 -9.46 -7.15 26.45
CA ASP A 295 -9.96 -7.92 25.30
C ASP A 295 -9.18 -9.22 25.06
N TRP A 296 -7.98 -9.35 25.65
CA TRP A 296 -7.15 -10.54 25.48
C TRP A 296 -7.79 -11.76 26.16
N ARG A 297 -7.78 -12.89 25.46
CA ARG A 297 -8.26 -14.19 25.93
C ARG A 297 -7.27 -15.29 25.53
N PRO A 298 -7.12 -16.34 26.34
CA PRO A 298 -6.37 -17.53 25.94
C PRO A 298 -6.90 -18.10 24.62
N GLY A 299 -5.99 -18.55 23.75
CA GLY A 299 -6.29 -19.07 22.42
C GLY A 299 -6.36 -18.01 21.31
N MET A 300 -6.19 -16.72 21.61
CA MET A 300 -6.10 -15.67 20.59
C MET A 300 -4.83 -15.82 19.75
N ASN A 301 -5.00 -15.88 18.43
CA ASN A 301 -3.88 -15.90 17.48
C ASN A 301 -3.11 -14.57 17.48
N CYS A 302 -1.86 -14.59 17.01
CA CYS A 302 -0.98 -13.42 16.96
C CYS A 302 -1.62 -12.23 16.22
N ALA A 303 -2.32 -12.51 15.11
CA ALA A 303 -2.97 -11.50 14.29
C ALA A 303 -4.05 -10.71 15.07
N LEU A 304 -4.93 -11.44 15.74
CA LEU A 304 -6.05 -10.88 16.50
C LEU A 304 -5.56 -10.18 17.77
N ALA A 305 -4.58 -10.76 18.47
CA ALA A 305 -3.97 -10.14 19.64
C ALA A 305 -3.30 -8.81 19.26
N PHE A 306 -2.52 -8.79 18.17
CA PHE A 306 -1.94 -7.58 17.61
C PHE A 306 -3.01 -6.54 17.26
N GLN A 307 -4.00 -6.88 16.43
CA GLN A 307 -5.05 -5.96 15.99
C GLN A 307 -5.82 -5.35 17.17
N ARG A 308 -6.20 -6.17 18.16
CA ARG A 308 -6.94 -5.70 19.34
C ARG A 308 -6.07 -4.80 20.23
N SER A 309 -4.80 -5.16 20.44
CA SER A 309 -3.88 -4.33 21.21
C SER A 309 -3.65 -2.96 20.57
N VAL A 310 -3.57 -2.91 19.24
CA VAL A 310 -3.42 -1.66 18.48
C VAL A 310 -4.66 -0.79 18.64
N LEU A 311 -5.84 -1.32 18.33
CA LEU A 311 -7.08 -0.56 18.41
C LEU A 311 -7.40 -0.06 19.82
N ARG A 312 -6.96 -0.77 20.86
CA ARG A 312 -7.23 -0.39 22.25
C ARG A 312 -6.24 0.61 22.82
N PHE A 313 -4.95 0.42 22.57
CA PHE A 313 -3.92 1.22 23.20
C PHE A 313 -2.97 1.82 22.18
N TRP A 314 -2.31 1.00 21.34
CA TRP A 314 -1.18 1.48 20.53
C TRP A 314 -1.54 2.48 19.43
N VAL A 315 -2.80 2.54 19.00
CA VAL A 315 -3.24 3.51 17.98
C VAL A 315 -2.93 4.94 18.41
N PHE A 316 -3.13 5.29 19.69
CA PHE A 316 -2.87 6.66 20.16
C PHE A 316 -1.38 7.01 20.22
N PRO A 317 -0.49 6.19 20.83
CA PRO A 317 0.95 6.39 20.72
C PRO A 317 1.46 6.40 19.29
N GLN A 318 0.95 5.52 18.41
CA GLN A 318 1.35 5.49 17.00
C GLN A 318 0.98 6.79 16.28
N ILE A 319 -0.23 7.32 16.49
CA ILE A 319 -0.64 8.62 15.96
C ILE A 319 0.25 9.72 16.52
N GLY A 320 0.50 9.75 17.82
CA GLY A 320 1.36 10.75 18.46
C GLY A 320 2.80 10.72 17.92
N LEU A 321 3.37 9.53 17.78
CA LEU A 321 4.70 9.32 17.18
C LEU A 321 4.71 9.70 15.69
N GLY A 322 3.64 9.42 14.94
CA GLY A 322 3.51 9.81 13.54
C GLY A 322 3.46 11.32 13.36
N ILE A 323 2.67 12.02 14.19
CA ILE A 323 2.61 13.48 14.22
C ILE A 323 3.97 14.06 14.61
N ALA A 324 4.63 13.50 15.64
CA ALA A 324 5.96 13.91 16.05
C ALA A 324 6.98 13.70 14.92
N ALA A 325 6.99 12.54 14.27
CA ALA A 325 7.89 12.24 13.16
C ALA A 325 7.69 13.19 11.96
N GLY A 326 6.46 13.66 11.71
CA GLY A 326 6.17 14.65 10.67
C GLY A 326 6.53 16.09 11.06
N LEU A 327 6.24 16.49 12.30
CA LEU A 327 6.41 17.87 12.76
C LEU A 327 7.83 18.17 13.26
N VAL A 328 8.48 17.22 13.93
CA VAL A 328 9.81 17.43 14.53
C VAL A 328 10.86 17.84 13.50
N PRO A 329 10.98 17.20 12.32
CA PRO A 329 11.91 17.67 11.28
C PRO A 329 11.62 19.10 10.83
N ILE A 330 10.34 19.47 10.72
CA ILE A 330 9.91 20.82 10.32
C ILE A 330 10.28 21.85 11.39
N LEU A 331 10.04 21.52 12.66
CA LEU A 331 10.28 22.41 13.80
C LEU A 331 11.76 22.54 14.15
N MET A 332 12.53 21.45 14.05
CA MET A 332 13.96 21.44 14.38
C MET A 332 14.84 21.91 13.22
N HIS A 333 14.37 21.75 11.97
CA HIS A 333 15.09 22.19 10.78
C HIS A 333 14.26 23.13 9.90
N PRO A 334 13.73 24.25 10.44
CA PRO A 334 12.88 25.17 9.69
C PRO A 334 13.63 25.80 8.53
N LYS A 335 14.96 25.97 8.64
CA LYS A 335 15.80 26.45 7.55
C LYS A 335 15.83 25.51 6.35
N ILE A 336 15.78 24.19 6.58
CA ILE A 336 15.74 23.19 5.50
C ILE A 336 14.40 23.25 4.80
N VAL A 337 13.29 23.32 5.55
CA VAL A 337 11.94 23.46 4.98
C VAL A 337 11.79 24.77 4.21
N VAL A 338 12.24 25.89 4.77
CA VAL A 338 12.20 27.20 4.09
C VAL A 338 13.12 27.18 2.86
N SER A 339 14.30 26.57 2.94
CA SER A 339 15.19 26.41 1.79
C SER A 339 14.58 25.50 0.71
N ALA A 340 13.86 24.45 1.10
CA ALA A 340 13.19 23.54 0.18
C ALA A 340 11.96 24.21 -0.47
N LEU A 341 11.20 25.01 0.27
CA LEU A 341 10.13 25.84 -0.28
C LEU A 341 10.67 26.98 -1.15
N ALA A 342 11.83 27.53 -0.81
CA ALA A 342 12.52 28.53 -1.63
C ALA A 342 13.11 27.90 -2.90
N SER A 343 13.62 26.66 -2.84
CA SER A 343 14.13 25.95 -4.02
C SER A 343 13.01 25.63 -5.01
N LEU A 344 11.76 25.46 -4.55
CA LEU A 344 10.59 25.38 -5.44
C LEU A 344 10.43 26.64 -6.31
N LYS A 345 10.78 27.84 -5.80
CA LYS A 345 10.74 29.08 -6.60
C LYS A 345 11.79 29.10 -7.72
N GLY A 346 12.89 28.36 -7.57
CA GLY A 346 13.94 28.20 -8.59
C GLY A 346 13.81 26.93 -9.45
N ALA A 347 12.85 26.05 -9.13
CA ALA A 347 12.69 24.75 -9.79
C ALA A 347 12.29 24.88 -11.27
N GLU A 348 11.65 25.99 -11.66
CA GLU A 348 11.29 26.32 -13.06
C GLU A 348 12.51 26.31 -14.00
N LYS A 349 13.68 26.73 -13.53
CA LYS A 349 14.88 26.87 -14.38
C LYS A 349 15.81 25.66 -14.38
N THR A 350 15.76 24.83 -13.34
CA THR A 350 16.86 23.89 -13.05
C THR A 350 16.49 22.42 -13.18
N SER A 351 15.19 22.08 -13.22
CA SER A 351 14.75 20.70 -12.99
C SER A 351 13.78 20.11 -14.02
N GLY A 352 13.52 20.79 -15.14
CA GLY A 352 12.51 20.32 -16.11
C GLY A 352 11.12 20.17 -15.46
N ALA A 353 10.83 20.96 -14.43
CA ALA A 353 9.56 20.92 -13.73
C ALA A 353 8.44 21.30 -14.70
N LEU A 354 7.52 20.35 -14.94
CA LEU A 354 6.36 20.54 -15.82
C LEU A 354 5.39 21.63 -15.33
N PHE A 355 5.48 22.05 -14.05
CA PHE A 355 4.57 23.01 -13.44
C PHE A 355 5.30 24.06 -12.61
N SER A 356 4.83 25.31 -12.68
CA SER A 356 5.22 26.39 -11.76
C SER A 356 4.88 26.01 -10.31
N TYR A 357 5.73 26.35 -9.35
CA TYR A 357 5.49 26.04 -7.93
C TYR A 357 4.16 26.59 -7.40
N LYS A 358 3.70 27.73 -7.94
CA LYS A 358 2.40 28.33 -7.59
C LYS A 358 1.25 27.43 -8.01
N ILE A 359 1.32 26.86 -9.22
CA ILE A 359 0.32 25.94 -9.77
C ILE A 359 0.33 24.64 -8.96
N LEU A 360 1.51 24.16 -8.57
CA LEU A 360 1.64 22.95 -7.76
C LEU A 360 1.01 23.13 -6.38
N ILE A 361 1.33 24.21 -5.66
CA ILE A 361 0.77 24.49 -4.32
C ILE A 361 -0.74 24.74 -4.42
N LEU A 362 -1.17 25.55 -5.39
CA LEU A 362 -2.60 25.81 -5.61
C LEU A 362 -3.34 24.51 -5.93
N GLY A 363 -2.78 23.66 -6.79
CA GLY A 363 -3.33 22.34 -7.11
C GLY A 363 -3.49 21.47 -5.87
N ILE A 364 -2.47 21.39 -5.02
CA ILE A 364 -2.53 20.62 -3.77
C ILE A 364 -3.65 21.15 -2.87
N ILE A 365 -3.71 22.47 -2.66
CA ILE A 365 -4.73 23.08 -1.79
C ILE A 365 -6.14 22.84 -2.34
N VAL A 366 -6.36 23.09 -3.63
CA VAL A 366 -7.66 22.93 -4.28
C VAL A 366 -8.10 21.47 -4.25
N THR A 367 -7.22 20.53 -4.66
CA THR A 367 -7.57 19.10 -4.65
C THR A 367 -7.79 18.58 -3.24
N SER A 368 -6.99 19.02 -2.26
CA SER A 368 -7.19 18.64 -0.85
C SER A 368 -8.52 19.18 -0.30
N ALA A 369 -8.86 20.44 -0.61
CA ALA A 369 -10.13 21.05 -0.20
C ALA A 369 -11.33 20.32 -0.82
N ILE A 370 -11.26 19.95 -2.10
CA ILE A 370 -12.31 19.16 -2.77
C ILE A 370 -12.51 17.82 -2.07
N ILE A 371 -11.43 17.08 -1.80
CA ILE A 371 -11.50 15.78 -1.11
C ILE A 371 -12.09 15.94 0.29
N VAL A 372 -11.67 16.96 1.04
CA VAL A 372 -12.17 17.27 2.39
C VAL A 372 -13.66 17.61 2.37
N ILE A 373 -14.09 18.52 1.49
CA ILE A 373 -15.49 18.95 1.37
C ILE A 373 -16.36 17.76 0.98
N MET A 374 -15.92 16.99 -0.02
CA MET A 374 -16.64 15.82 -0.50
C MET A 374 -16.76 14.75 0.60
N ASN A 375 -15.68 14.44 1.33
CA ASN A 375 -15.74 13.48 2.43
C ASN A 375 -16.63 13.95 3.58
N THR A 376 -16.57 15.23 3.93
CA THR A 376 -17.42 15.82 4.98
C THR A 376 -18.88 15.76 4.58
N TRP A 377 -19.19 16.07 3.32
CA TRP A 377 -20.55 16.00 2.79
C TRP A 377 -21.08 14.57 2.71
N LEU A 378 -20.26 13.59 2.30
CA LEU A 378 -20.65 12.19 2.18
C LEU A 378 -20.84 11.50 3.54
N THR A 379 -20.00 11.81 4.52
CA THR A 379 -19.98 11.11 5.83
C THR A 379 -20.71 11.87 6.92
N GLY A 380 -20.98 13.16 6.75
CA GLY A 380 -21.48 14.04 7.80
C GLY A 380 -20.50 14.23 8.97
N CYS A 381 -19.28 13.72 8.85
CA CYS A 381 -18.24 13.76 9.88
C CYS A 381 -17.10 14.69 9.47
N SER A 382 -16.50 15.37 10.46
CA SER A 382 -15.31 16.19 10.21
C SER A 382 -14.12 15.31 9.75
N PRO A 383 -13.33 15.73 8.75
CA PRO A 383 -12.18 14.97 8.23
C PRO A 383 -11.12 14.66 9.29
N LEU A 384 -11.08 15.43 10.39
CA LEU A 384 -10.14 15.24 11.48
C LEU A 384 -10.26 13.86 12.15
N ILE A 385 -11.43 13.22 12.07
CA ILE A 385 -11.65 11.88 12.64
C ILE A 385 -10.95 10.80 11.78
N PHE A 386 -10.80 11.02 10.47
CA PHE A 386 -10.14 10.07 9.55
C PHE A 386 -8.61 10.10 9.60
N ILE A 387 -8.00 11.08 10.28
CA ILE A 387 -6.54 11.07 10.53
C ILE A 387 -6.17 10.03 11.60
N GLY A 388 -7.17 9.49 12.34
CA GLY A 388 -6.98 8.57 13.46
C GLY A 388 -7.44 7.12 13.25
N LEU A 389 -7.82 6.72 12.04
CA LEU A 389 -8.21 5.35 11.65
C LEU A 389 -7.44 4.93 10.41
#